data_AF-A0A3N5Z5Q0-F1
#
_entry.id   AF-A0A3N5Z5Q0-F1
#
_cell.length_a   1.000
_cell.length_b   1.000
_cell.length_c   1.000
_cell.angle_alpha   90.00
_cell.angle_beta   90.00
_cell.angle_gamma   90.00
#
_symmetry.space_group_name_H-M   'P 1'
#
loop_
_entity.id
_entity.type
_entity.pdbx_description
1 polymer ?
#
loop_
_entity_poly.entity_id
_entity_poly.type
_entity_poly.pdbx_seq_one_letter_code
_entity_poly.pdbx_strand_id
1 'polypeptide(L)'
;MTNNQQVKFEDFFQRLRLFAFFHLGSDAKISLADQPEGIRVTIAHRRVTPFDFFLTWEELRALLDSPSECEDFLLAQLMRHRAS
;
A
#
# COMPACT_ATOMS: atom_id res chain seq x y z
N MET A 1 -15.61 4.62 -11.78
CA MET A 1 -14.97 3.33 -11.45
C MET A 1 -15.85 2.21 -11.93
N THR A 2 -15.27 1.19 -12.58
CA THR A 2 -16.02 -0.06 -12.85
C THR A 2 -16.11 -0.89 -11.57
N ASN A 3 -17.17 -1.70 -11.41
CA ASN A 3 -17.39 -2.52 -10.21
C ASN A 3 -16.16 -3.38 -9.84
N ASN A 4 -15.41 -3.84 -10.85
CA ASN A 4 -14.20 -4.65 -10.68
C ASN A 4 -12.99 -3.86 -10.13
N GLN A 5 -12.87 -2.56 -10.43
CA GLN A 5 -11.80 -1.71 -9.89
C GLN A 5 -12.00 -1.43 -8.39
N GLN A 6 -13.25 -1.30 -7.96
CA GLN A 6 -13.58 -1.04 -6.55
C GLN A 6 -13.25 -2.25 -5.67
N VAL A 7 -13.57 -3.47 -6.11
CA VAL A 7 -13.20 -4.71 -5.40
C VAL A 7 -11.68 -4.86 -5.27
N LYS A 8 -10.94 -4.65 -6.37
CA LYS A 8 -9.47 -4.71 -6.35
C LYS A 8 -8.84 -3.66 -5.42
N PHE A 9 -9.44 -2.47 -5.35
CA PHE A 9 -8.99 -1.42 -4.44
C PHE A 9 -9.17 -1.82 -2.97
N GLU A 10 -10.33 -2.36 -2.62
CA GLU A 10 -10.61 -2.84 -1.26
C GLU A 10 -9.67 -3.98 -0.87
N ASP A 11 -9.44 -4.94 -1.76
CA ASP A 11 -8.52 -6.06 -1.53
C ASP A 11 -7.09 -5.57 -1.25
N PHE A 12 -6.57 -4.66 -2.07
CA PHE A 12 -5.26 -4.08 -1.84
C PHE A 12 -5.20 -3.33 -0.50
N PHE A 13 -6.24 -2.55 -0.18
CA PHE A 13 -6.28 -1.80 1.05
C PHE A 13 -6.29 -2.70 2.28
N GLN A 14 -7.02 -3.82 2.26
CA GLN A 14 -7.00 -4.79 3.35
C GLN A 14 -5.62 -5.43 3.52
N ARG A 15 -4.97 -5.84 2.42
CA ARG A 15 -3.59 -6.37 2.46
C ARG A 15 -2.61 -5.36 3.04
N LEU A 16 -2.70 -4.10 2.60
CA LEU A 16 -1.86 -3.02 3.08
C LEU A 16 -2.06 -2.74 4.57
N ARG A 17 -3.31 -2.73 5.06
CA ARG A 17 -3.62 -2.56 6.48
C ARG A 17 -3.03 -3.69 7.32
N LEU A 18 -3.16 -4.93 6.86
CA LEU A 18 -2.62 -6.09 7.56
C LEU A 18 -1.09 -6.04 7.59
N PHE A 19 -0.47 -5.73 6.45
CA PHE A 19 0.97 -5.54 6.34
C PHE A 19 1.50 -4.49 7.31
N ALA A 20 0.88 -3.30 7.32
CA ALA A 20 1.26 -2.21 8.21
C ALA A 20 1.04 -2.58 9.69
N PHE A 21 -0.04 -3.30 10.02
CA PHE A 21 -0.26 -3.78 11.37
C PHE A 21 0.88 -4.69 11.86
N PHE A 22 1.30 -5.65 11.05
CA PHE A 22 2.38 -6.58 11.44
C PHE A 22 3.76 -5.91 11.53
N HIS A 23 4.06 -4.95 10.66
CA HIS A 23 5.40 -4.37 10.56
C HIS A 23 5.57 -3.06 11.35
N LEU A 24 4.52 -2.25 11.45
CA LEU A 24 4.56 -0.95 12.10
C LEU A 24 3.81 -0.96 13.44
N GLY A 25 2.69 -1.67 13.51
CA GLY A 25 1.79 -1.70 14.68
C GLY A 25 0.43 -1.10 14.36
N SER A 26 -0.48 -1.13 15.34
CA SER A 26 -1.86 -0.65 15.18
C SER A 26 -2.00 0.86 15.07
N ASP A 27 -0.97 1.63 15.44
CA ASP A 27 -0.92 3.09 15.37
C ASP A 27 -0.49 3.63 13.99
N ALA A 28 -0.25 2.75 13.01
CA ALA A 28 0.04 3.15 11.64
C ALA A 28 -1.18 3.81 10.99
N LYS A 29 -1.00 5.04 10.49
CA LYS A 29 -2.01 5.76 9.70
C LYS A 29 -1.77 5.50 8.23
N ILE A 30 -2.78 4.99 7.55
CA ILE A 30 -2.76 4.69 6.12
C ILE A 30 -3.86 5.52 5.46
N SER A 31 -3.53 6.16 4.35
CA SER A 31 -4.50 6.90 3.54
C SER A 31 -4.31 6.56 2.08
N LEU A 32 -5.41 6.33 1.38
CA LEU A 32 -5.42 6.08 -0.06
C LEU A 32 -6.19 7.21 -0.71
N ALA A 33 -5.59 7.80 -1.74
CA ALA A 33 -6.26 8.74 -2.62
C ALA A 33 -6.36 8.11 -4.01
N ASP A 34 -7.59 7.93 -4.46
CA ASP A 34 -7.89 7.56 -5.83
C ASP A 34 -7.47 8.68 -6.79
N GLN A 35 -6.84 8.31 -7.91
CA GLN A 35 -6.37 9.22 -8.94
C GLN A 35 -6.76 8.64 -10.32
N PRO A 36 -6.89 9.48 -11.37
CA PRO A 36 -7.29 8.98 -12.69
C PRO A 36 -6.44 7.80 -13.21
N GLU A 37 -5.13 7.83 -12.92
CA GLU A 37 -4.15 6.87 -13.43
C GLU A 37 -3.82 5.74 -12.45
N GLY A 38 -4.28 5.82 -11.20
CA GLY A 38 -3.88 4.88 -10.17
C GLY A 38 -4.28 5.30 -8.76
N ILE A 39 -3.49 4.86 -7.79
CA ILE A 39 -3.70 5.17 -6.38
C ILE A 39 -2.45 5.79 -5.78
N ARG A 40 -2.65 6.82 -4.95
CA ARG A 40 -1.59 7.32 -4.07
C ARG A 40 -1.80 6.77 -2.68
N VAL A 41 -0.79 6.13 -2.14
CA VAL A 41 -0.77 5.54 -0.81
C VAL A 41 0.12 6.38 0.07
N THR A 42 -0.38 6.81 1.23
CA THR A 42 0.40 7.50 2.26
C THR A 42 0.42 6.67 3.53
N ILE A 43 1.61 6.50 4.11
CA ILE A 43 1.84 5.78 5.36
C ILE A 43 2.56 6.70 6.34
N ALA A 44 1.99 6.88 7.52
CA ALA A 44 2.59 7.64 8.61
C ALA A 44 2.58 6.81 9.89
N HIS A 45 3.74 6.65 10.50
CA HIS A 45 3.91 5.93 11.75
C HIS A 45 5.18 6.39 12.46
N ARG A 46 5.21 6.35 13.80
CA ARG A 46 6.33 6.90 14.61
C ARG A 46 7.70 6.20 14.40
N ARG A 47 7.72 4.98 13.85
CA ARG A 47 8.96 4.20 13.62
C ARG A 47 9.57 4.37 12.23
N VAL A 48 8.89 5.09 11.34
CA VAL A 48 9.35 5.32 9.97
C VAL A 48 9.20 6.79 9.65
N THR A 49 10.03 7.30 8.76
CA THR A 49 9.75 8.62 8.18
C THR A 49 8.47 8.49 7.37
N PRO A 50 7.44 9.36 7.57
CA PRO A 50 6.23 9.32 6.77
C PRO A 50 6.56 9.33 5.29
N PHE A 51 5.90 8.47 4.52
CA PHE A 51 6.20 8.28 3.12
C PHE A 51 4.92 8.04 2.31
N ASP A 52 5.05 8.27 1.02
CA ASP A 52 3.99 7.98 0.06
C ASP A 52 4.57 7.40 -1.22
N PHE A 53 3.75 6.61 -1.90
CA PHE A 53 4.07 6.07 -3.21
C PHE A 53 2.82 6.04 -4.08
N PHE A 54 3.05 6.02 -5.39
CA PHE A 54 2.00 5.93 -6.39
C PHE A 54 2.06 4.57 -7.07
N LEU A 55 0.90 3.97 -7.31
CA LEU A 55 0.74 2.75 -8.10
C LEU A 55 -0.23 3.05 -9.22
N THR A 56 0.18 2.84 -10.47
CA THR A 56 -0.74 2.81 -11.60
C THR A 56 -1.77 1.69 -11.43
N TRP A 57 -2.90 1.79 -12.13
CA TRP A 57 -3.88 0.71 -12.16
C TRP A 57 -3.32 -0.61 -12.69
N GLU A 58 -2.30 -0.56 -13.56
CA GLU A 58 -1.65 -1.75 -14.10
C GLU A 58 -0.76 -2.41 -13.05
N GLU A 59 0.11 -1.65 -12.39
CA GLU A 59 0.95 -2.15 -11.30
C GLU A 59 0.10 -2.71 -10.17
N LEU A 60 -0.97 -2.01 -9.77
CA LEU A 60 -1.88 -2.49 -8.74
C LEU A 60 -2.48 -3.85 -9.09
N ARG A 61 -2.88 -4.07 -10.36
CA ARG A 61 -3.39 -5.36 -10.82
C ARG A 61 -2.31 -6.44 -10.75
N ALA A 62 -1.11 -6.15 -11.23
CA ALA A 62 0.00 -7.10 -11.20
C ALA A 62 0.33 -7.53 -9.75
N LEU A 63 0.42 -6.58 -8.81
CA LEU A 63 0.67 -6.87 -7.40
C LEU A 63 -0.48 -7.67 -6.76
N LEU A 64 -1.73 -7.43 -7.14
CA LEU A 64 -2.86 -8.19 -6.60
C LEU A 64 -2.86 -9.65 -7.08
N ASP A 65 -2.45 -9.87 -8.33
CA ASP A 65 -2.37 -11.19 -8.95
C ASP A 65 -1.19 -12.02 -8.39
N SER A 66 -0.17 -11.39 -7.80
CA SER A 66 0.99 -12.05 -7.17
C SER A 66 1.19 -11.60 -5.70
N PRO A 67 0.60 -12.30 -4.71
CA PRO A 67 0.68 -11.91 -3.30
C PRO A 67 2.10 -11.77 -2.74
N SER A 68 3.03 -12.63 -3.15
CA SER A 68 4.43 -12.56 -2.74
C SER A 68 5.11 -11.29 -3.26
N GLU A 69 4.88 -10.92 -4.53
CA GLU A 69 5.43 -9.69 -5.10
C GLU A 69 4.82 -8.45 -4.43
N CYS A 70 3.55 -8.49 -4.04
CA CYS A 70 2.92 -7.44 -3.25
C CYS A 70 3.61 -7.24 -1.90
N GLU A 71 3.87 -8.33 -1.17
CA GLU A 71 4.57 -8.26 0.11
C GLU A 71 6.01 -7.76 -0.05
N ASP A 72 6.76 -8.29 -1.01
CA ASP A 72 8.13 -7.86 -1.31
C ASP A 72 8.19 -6.38 -1.68
N PHE A 73 7.23 -5.90 -2.49
CA PHE A 73 7.11 -4.49 -2.83
C PHE A 73 6.88 -3.63 -1.59
N LEU A 74 5.94 -4.01 -0.72
CA LEU A 74 5.62 -3.24 0.49
C LEU A 74 6.78 -3.24 1.50
N LEU A 75 7.48 -4.36 1.66
CA LEU A 75 8.70 -4.46 2.45
C LEU A 75 9.78 -3.53 1.91
N ALA A 76 9.99 -3.51 0.59
CA ALA A 76 10.96 -2.63 -0.03
C ALA A 76 10.63 -1.14 0.24
N GLN A 77 9.36 -0.74 0.17
CA GLN A 77 8.95 0.63 0.53
C GLN A 77 9.26 0.92 2.00
N LEU A 78 8.87 0.02 2.91
CA LEU A 78 9.10 0.19 4.34
C LEU A 78 10.60 0.32 4.68
N MET A 79 11.44 -0.52 4.08
CA MET A 79 12.89 -0.52 4.32
C MET A 79 13.56 0.77 3.85
N ARG A 80 13.11 1.36 2.73
CA ARG A 80 13.62 2.65 2.23
C ARG A 80 13.35 3.81 3.18
N HIS A 81 12.29 3.72 3.97
CA HIS A 81 11.81 4.81 4.84
C HIS A 81 11.94 4.50 6.34
N ARG A 82 12.63 3.41 6.69
CA ARG A 82 12.92 3.07 8.08
C ARG A 82 13.89 4.11 8.65
N ALA A 83 13.44 4.80 9.69
CA ALA A 83 14.31 5.68 10.46
C ALA A 83 15.41 4.79 11.10
N SER A 84 16.67 5.09 10.81
CA SER A 84 17.83 4.39 11.37
C SER A 84 17.91 4.56 12.89
#